data_AF-A0A353KY10-F1
#
_entry.id   AF-A0A353KY10-F1
#
_cell.length_a   1.000
_cell.length_b   1.000
_cell.length_c   1.000
_cell.angle_alpha   90.00
_cell.angle_beta   90.00
_cell.angle_gamma   90.00
#
_symmetry.space_group_name_H-M   'P 1'
#
loop_
_entity.id
_entity.type
_entity.pdbx_description
1 polymer ?
#
loop_
_entity_poly.entity_id
_entity_poly.type
_entity_poly.pdbx_seq_one_letter_code
_entity_poly.pdbx_strand_id
1 'polypeptide(L)'
;MKNLSVISIIVVIAFITSGCSGLKKMVKNAGTIQYSVTPEILQMHADSVAIGISGKFPEKFFNKKATVVITPVIKWEGGEKALKEVKLQGEKVEDNNTVIKVAGGNFSYNDKIPYVDDMKISTLEVKATAAIKKKTAEFEPKKIGNGVIATPRLLLTDARAIIAKDNFQRITPEIKEADIHFAVQQANIRPGEMSQEDIKGLKNYLVEVLKAENKELKGVSVSAYASPDGAEDLNAKLSENRGVIAEKFVGTEFKNVKTPKFTDADKAIVKEKEAKFKEKAAKAQDKSVYSTKSTAEDWDGFQKLMKSSDLQDKDLIVRVLEMYSDPVRRETEIKNIASVYPKVADKILPQLRRSMLKINVDVVGLSDEEIITLAKATPDSLTVEELLYAATLTNDNNVKLDVYKACETVYPQEWRGFNNAGCQLVKLNKIPEAKEAFAKAKELKDGEPIVMNNFGVVAFYENDYVKSEEYLNSAAGAGAEVNYNLGLLSVKKADYEGAVKYFGSDCSFNAALAILLNGDAEGASKRIDCIEDKEVAMNYYLKAVAGARTANTDLMFNNLRAAIGKSASLAGKAKTDMEFFKYFEDETFKSIVR
;
A
#
# COMPACT_ATOMS: atom_id res chain seq x y z
N MET A 1 -54.18 -2.28 14.25
CA MET A 1 -55.17 -1.52 13.46
C MET A 1 -54.47 -0.47 12.63
N LYS A 2 -54.23 -0.77 11.34
CA LYS A 2 -54.10 0.17 10.21
C LYS A 2 -54.13 -0.70 8.95
N ASN A 3 -55.12 -0.43 8.10
CA ASN A 3 -55.55 -1.27 6.99
C ASN A 3 -54.50 -1.32 5.88
N LEU A 4 -54.11 -2.53 5.45
CA LEU A 4 -53.54 -2.74 4.12
C LEU A 4 -54.52 -3.58 3.31
N SER A 5 -54.93 -3.00 2.20
CA SER A 5 -55.77 -3.60 1.18
C SER A 5 -55.08 -4.82 0.56
N VAL A 6 -55.70 -5.97 0.75
CA VAL A 6 -55.41 -7.20 0.02
C VAL A 6 -55.78 -6.96 -1.45
N ILE A 7 -54.77 -6.78 -2.32
CA ILE A 7 -54.99 -6.81 -3.76
C ILE A 7 -55.12 -8.28 -4.15
N SER A 8 -56.37 -8.68 -4.38
CA SER A 8 -56.76 -9.99 -4.87
C SER A 8 -56.06 -10.32 -6.20
N ILE A 9 -55.33 -11.43 -6.22
CA ILE A 9 -54.85 -12.09 -7.43
C ILE A 9 -56.08 -12.51 -8.24
N ILE A 10 -56.34 -11.80 -9.34
CA ILE A 10 -57.28 -12.25 -10.36
C ILE A 10 -56.60 -13.38 -11.13
N VAL A 11 -56.97 -14.62 -10.81
CA VAL A 11 -56.76 -15.77 -11.69
C VAL A 11 -57.63 -15.52 -12.93
N VAL A 12 -56.99 -15.10 -14.02
CA VAL A 12 -57.66 -14.96 -15.32
C VAL A 12 -57.97 -16.37 -15.81
N ILE A 13 -59.26 -16.69 -15.82
CA ILE A 13 -59.81 -17.91 -16.42
C ILE A 13 -59.46 -17.91 -17.91
N ALA A 14 -58.77 -18.96 -18.36
CA ALA A 14 -58.43 -19.19 -19.76
C ALA A 14 -59.71 -19.25 -20.62
N PHE A 15 -59.97 -18.20 -21.40
CA PHE A 15 -60.97 -18.23 -22.46
C PHE A 15 -60.46 -19.08 -23.63
N ILE A 16 -60.77 -20.38 -23.63
CA ILE A 16 -60.67 -21.21 -24.84
C ILE A 16 -61.82 -20.79 -25.77
N THR A 17 -61.66 -19.67 -26.49
CA THR A 17 -62.62 -19.31 -27.54
C THR A 17 -62.52 -20.35 -28.66
N SER A 18 -63.66 -20.99 -28.92
CA SER A 18 -63.85 -21.93 -30.01
C SER A 18 -63.61 -21.24 -31.36
N GLY A 19 -62.44 -21.43 -31.98
CA GLY A 19 -62.38 -21.34 -33.44
C GLY A 19 -61.06 -21.02 -34.13
N CYS A 20 -59.97 -21.72 -33.80
CA CYS A 20 -58.94 -21.99 -34.80
C CYS A 20 -58.20 -23.29 -34.42
N SER A 21 -58.35 -24.35 -35.22
CA SER A 21 -57.68 -25.65 -34.98
C SER A 21 -56.14 -25.52 -34.96
N GLY A 22 -55.60 -24.51 -35.65
CA GLY A 22 -54.17 -24.18 -35.64
C GLY A 22 -53.66 -23.75 -34.27
N LEU A 23 -54.31 -22.75 -33.65
CA LEU A 23 -53.91 -22.25 -32.32
C LEU A 23 -54.04 -23.33 -31.25
N LYS A 24 -55.13 -24.12 -31.25
CA LYS A 24 -55.32 -25.23 -30.30
C LYS A 24 -54.20 -26.27 -30.39
N LYS A 25 -53.70 -26.59 -31.59
CA LYS A 25 -52.56 -27.49 -31.77
C LYS A 25 -51.26 -26.88 -31.22
N MET A 26 -51.03 -25.59 -31.43
CA MET A 26 -49.84 -24.90 -30.91
C MET A 26 -49.82 -24.91 -29.38
N VAL A 27 -50.94 -24.57 -28.72
CA VAL A 27 -51.07 -24.64 -27.26
C VAL A 27 -50.82 -26.06 -26.75
N LYS A 28 -51.48 -27.07 -27.33
CA LYS A 28 -51.32 -28.47 -26.93
C LYS A 28 -49.87 -28.95 -27.02
N ASN A 29 -49.13 -28.45 -28.01
CA ASN A 29 -47.75 -28.85 -28.26
C ASN A 29 -46.72 -27.90 -27.64
N ALA A 30 -47.12 -26.86 -26.89
CA ALA A 30 -46.20 -25.85 -26.36
C ALA A 30 -45.10 -26.46 -25.48
N GLY A 31 -45.39 -27.55 -24.77
CA GLY A 31 -44.40 -28.29 -23.98
C GLY A 31 -43.29 -28.98 -24.78
N THR A 32 -43.41 -29.04 -26.11
CA THR A 32 -42.38 -29.61 -27.00
C THR A 32 -41.31 -28.60 -27.44
N ILE A 33 -41.49 -27.31 -27.11
CA ILE A 33 -40.49 -26.28 -27.38
C ILE A 33 -39.31 -26.51 -26.43
N GLN A 34 -38.11 -26.61 -27.00
CA GLN A 34 -36.89 -26.74 -26.20
C GLN A 34 -36.31 -25.35 -25.96
N TYR A 35 -35.98 -25.05 -24.71
CA TYR A 35 -35.32 -23.82 -24.32
C TYR A 35 -33.97 -24.12 -23.69
N SER A 36 -33.02 -23.22 -23.90
CA SER A 36 -31.72 -23.21 -23.24
C SER A 36 -31.39 -21.79 -22.80
N VAL A 37 -30.74 -21.67 -21.63
CA VAL A 37 -30.30 -20.40 -21.06
C VAL A 37 -28.78 -20.40 -21.03
N THR A 38 -28.17 -19.26 -21.36
CA THR A 38 -26.72 -19.08 -21.35
C THR A 38 -26.38 -17.82 -20.55
N PRO A 39 -25.60 -17.94 -19.45
CA PRO A 39 -25.17 -19.18 -18.80
C PRO A 39 -26.35 -19.99 -18.21
N GLU A 40 -26.14 -21.29 -17.94
CA GLU A 40 -27.19 -22.20 -17.41
C GLU A 40 -27.82 -21.66 -16.11
N ILE A 41 -26.97 -21.12 -15.23
CA ILE A 41 -27.37 -20.29 -14.09
C ILE A 41 -26.89 -18.89 -14.40
N LEU A 42 -27.81 -17.92 -14.41
CA LEU A 42 -27.49 -16.53 -14.70
C LEU A 42 -26.47 -15.99 -13.69
N GLN A 43 -25.58 -15.10 -14.15
CA GLN A 43 -24.52 -14.55 -13.33
C GLN A 43 -24.50 -13.04 -13.45
N MET A 44 -24.30 -12.38 -12.32
CA MET A 44 -24.06 -10.94 -12.28
C MET A 44 -22.59 -10.66 -12.61
N HIS A 45 -22.37 -9.70 -13.51
CA HIS A 45 -21.07 -9.10 -13.79
C HIS A 45 -21.20 -7.60 -13.65
N ALA A 46 -20.30 -6.99 -12.87
CA ALA A 46 -20.39 -5.60 -12.43
C ALA A 46 -21.73 -5.37 -11.71
N ASP A 47 -22.63 -4.60 -12.31
CA ASP A 47 -23.96 -4.23 -11.79
C ASP A 47 -25.13 -4.90 -12.54
N SER A 48 -24.82 -5.82 -13.45
CA SER A 48 -25.77 -6.28 -14.46
C SER A 48 -25.78 -7.80 -14.65
N VAL A 49 -26.91 -8.33 -15.10
CA VAL A 49 -27.08 -9.73 -15.49
C VAL A 49 -27.26 -9.80 -17.01
N ALA A 50 -26.36 -10.52 -17.67
CA ALA A 50 -26.51 -10.87 -19.08
C ALA A 50 -27.37 -12.13 -19.22
N ILE A 51 -28.33 -12.10 -20.13
CA ILE A 51 -29.33 -13.15 -20.31
C ILE A 51 -29.33 -13.56 -21.78
N GLY A 52 -28.86 -14.78 -22.06
CA GLY A 52 -29.02 -15.44 -23.34
C GLY A 52 -30.10 -16.51 -23.27
N ILE A 53 -31.11 -16.46 -24.15
CA ILE A 53 -32.11 -17.52 -24.28
C ILE A 53 -32.13 -17.98 -25.74
N SER A 54 -32.06 -19.29 -25.95
CA SER A 54 -32.29 -19.91 -27.26
C SER A 54 -33.46 -20.87 -27.16
N GLY A 55 -34.42 -20.73 -28.07
CA GLY A 55 -35.57 -21.62 -28.14
C GLY A 55 -35.68 -22.29 -29.51
N LYS A 56 -35.98 -23.58 -29.50
CA LYS A 56 -36.10 -24.44 -30.67
C LYS A 56 -37.51 -24.99 -30.78
N PHE A 57 -38.18 -24.63 -31.87
CA PHE A 57 -39.48 -25.14 -32.25
C PHE A 57 -39.33 -26.44 -33.05
N PRO A 58 -40.04 -27.50 -32.67
CA PRO A 58 -40.02 -28.74 -33.44
C PRO A 58 -40.75 -28.61 -34.78
N GLU A 59 -40.52 -29.58 -35.66
CA GLU A 59 -41.27 -29.68 -36.91
C GLU A 59 -42.79 -29.68 -36.67
N LYS A 60 -43.50 -29.03 -37.58
CA LYS A 60 -44.97 -28.93 -37.63
C LYS A 60 -45.58 -28.23 -36.41
N PHE A 61 -44.77 -27.62 -35.53
CA PHE A 61 -45.27 -26.81 -34.42
C PHE A 61 -45.89 -25.50 -34.92
N PHE A 62 -45.13 -24.71 -35.68
CA PHE A 62 -45.50 -23.32 -36.00
C PHE A 62 -46.54 -23.29 -37.13
N ASN A 63 -47.71 -22.67 -36.87
CA ASN A 63 -48.72 -22.51 -37.90
C ASN A 63 -48.29 -21.44 -38.92
N LYS A 64 -48.41 -21.76 -40.21
CA LYS A 64 -48.02 -20.83 -41.31
C LYS A 64 -48.67 -19.44 -41.20
N LYS A 65 -49.85 -19.30 -40.61
CA LYS A 65 -50.60 -18.04 -40.52
C LYS A 65 -50.59 -17.42 -39.11
N ALA A 66 -49.80 -17.95 -38.18
CA ALA A 66 -49.75 -17.45 -36.81
C ALA A 66 -48.60 -16.46 -36.60
N THR A 67 -48.80 -15.55 -35.67
CA THR A 67 -47.73 -14.84 -34.98
C THR A 67 -47.60 -15.39 -33.56
N VAL A 68 -46.39 -15.33 -32.99
CA VAL A 68 -46.13 -15.68 -31.59
C VAL A 68 -45.31 -14.56 -30.98
N VAL A 69 -45.78 -14.02 -29.87
CA VAL A 69 -45.03 -13.09 -29.03
C VAL A 69 -44.50 -13.88 -27.84
N ILE A 70 -43.18 -13.86 -27.64
CA ILE A 70 -42.48 -14.50 -26.53
C ILE A 70 -41.98 -13.41 -25.60
N THR A 71 -42.31 -13.51 -24.32
CA THR A 71 -41.92 -12.56 -23.29
C THR A 71 -41.21 -13.32 -22.17
N PRO A 72 -39.87 -13.24 -22.09
CA PRO A 72 -39.14 -13.71 -20.93
C PRO A 72 -39.54 -12.90 -19.70
N VAL A 73 -39.70 -13.56 -18.56
CA VAL A 73 -40.07 -12.93 -17.29
C VAL A 73 -39.17 -13.47 -16.20
N ILE A 74 -38.52 -12.59 -15.46
CA ILE A 74 -37.83 -12.96 -14.22
C ILE A 74 -38.79 -12.71 -13.07
N LYS A 75 -39.03 -13.74 -12.26
CA LYS A 75 -39.98 -13.72 -11.16
C LYS A 75 -39.29 -14.07 -9.86
N TRP A 76 -39.60 -13.36 -8.79
CA TRP A 76 -39.07 -13.60 -7.45
C TRP A 76 -40.18 -13.41 -6.41
N GLU A 77 -39.88 -13.66 -5.14
CA GLU A 77 -40.85 -13.44 -4.08
C GLU A 77 -41.20 -11.95 -3.98
N GLY A 78 -42.48 -11.60 -4.19
CA GLY A 78 -42.95 -10.22 -4.12
C GLY A 78 -42.90 -9.42 -5.44
N GLY A 79 -42.41 -10.00 -6.55
CA GLY A 79 -42.38 -9.27 -7.82
C GLY A 79 -42.09 -10.10 -9.09
N GLU A 80 -42.36 -9.50 -10.24
CA GLU A 80 -41.90 -9.99 -11.55
C GLU A 80 -41.45 -8.83 -12.44
N LYS A 81 -40.50 -9.10 -13.33
CA LYS A 81 -40.03 -8.18 -14.37
C LYS A 81 -40.12 -8.86 -15.73
N ALA A 82 -41.04 -8.38 -16.55
CA ALA A 82 -41.08 -8.73 -17.97
C ALA A 82 -39.90 -8.09 -18.70
N LEU A 83 -39.23 -8.88 -19.53
CA LEU A 83 -38.15 -8.42 -20.38
C LEU A 83 -38.67 -8.08 -21.78
N LYS A 84 -37.77 -7.73 -22.70
CA LYS A 84 -38.15 -7.36 -24.07
C LYS A 84 -38.81 -8.54 -24.78
N GLU A 85 -39.85 -8.25 -25.56
CA GLU A 85 -40.56 -9.27 -26.33
C GLU A 85 -39.79 -9.69 -27.58
N VAL A 86 -39.91 -10.97 -27.94
CA VAL A 86 -39.52 -11.51 -29.24
C VAL A 86 -40.78 -11.81 -30.03
N LYS A 87 -40.89 -11.22 -31.22
CA LYS A 87 -42.01 -11.47 -32.13
C LYS A 87 -41.56 -12.42 -33.23
N LEU A 88 -42.34 -13.48 -33.42
CA LEU A 88 -42.12 -14.54 -34.40
C LEU A 88 -43.36 -14.68 -35.27
N GLN A 89 -43.18 -15.17 -36.50
CA GLN A 89 -44.29 -15.37 -37.43
C GLN A 89 -44.14 -16.61 -38.30
N GLY A 90 -45.26 -17.12 -38.80
CA GLY A 90 -45.30 -18.21 -39.76
C GLY A 90 -45.09 -17.72 -41.20
N GLU A 91 -44.76 -18.65 -42.09
CA GLU A 91 -44.40 -18.40 -43.50
C GLU A 91 -45.45 -17.67 -44.37
N LYS A 92 -46.70 -17.57 -43.91
CA LYS A 92 -47.82 -16.91 -44.62
C LYS A 92 -48.32 -15.66 -43.90
N VAL A 93 -47.54 -15.14 -42.97
CA VAL A 93 -47.77 -13.83 -42.34
C VAL A 93 -46.88 -12.81 -43.05
N GLU A 94 -47.43 -11.67 -43.42
CA GLU A 94 -46.76 -10.61 -44.21
C GLU A 94 -46.18 -9.48 -43.33
N ASP A 95 -46.15 -9.68 -42.01
CA ASP A 95 -45.47 -8.77 -41.08
C ASP A 95 -43.93 -8.91 -41.20
N ASN A 96 -43.17 -8.04 -40.53
CA ASN A 96 -41.70 -8.04 -40.56
C ASN A 96 -41.06 -8.67 -39.30
N ASN A 97 -41.61 -9.79 -38.82
CA ASN A 97 -41.07 -10.52 -37.67
C ASN A 97 -40.24 -11.73 -38.12
N THR A 98 -39.47 -12.32 -37.20
CA THR A 98 -38.65 -13.51 -37.49
C THR A 98 -39.53 -14.70 -37.91
N VAL A 99 -39.27 -15.23 -39.10
CA VAL A 99 -40.06 -16.33 -39.67
C VAL A 99 -39.61 -17.69 -39.11
N ILE A 100 -40.55 -18.45 -38.55
CA ILE A 100 -40.38 -19.85 -38.16
C ILE A 100 -41.12 -20.74 -39.17
N LYS A 101 -40.37 -21.66 -39.80
CA LYS A 101 -40.89 -22.56 -40.85
C LYS A 101 -41.65 -23.73 -40.24
N VAL A 102 -42.46 -24.39 -41.08
CA VAL A 102 -43.13 -25.64 -40.68
C VAL A 102 -42.14 -26.79 -40.45
N ALA A 103 -40.95 -26.75 -41.03
CA ALA A 103 -39.87 -27.67 -40.71
C ALA A 103 -39.19 -27.39 -39.34
N GLY A 104 -39.78 -26.52 -38.52
CA GLY A 104 -39.19 -26.05 -37.27
C GLY A 104 -38.28 -24.85 -37.49
N GLY A 105 -37.67 -24.39 -36.40
CA GLY A 105 -36.79 -23.23 -36.42
C GLY A 105 -36.37 -22.82 -35.01
N ASN A 106 -35.42 -21.89 -34.94
CA ASN A 106 -34.89 -21.40 -33.68
C ASN A 106 -35.15 -19.90 -33.54
N PHE A 107 -35.16 -19.42 -32.31
CA PHE A 107 -35.01 -18.00 -32.01
C PHE A 107 -33.91 -17.82 -30.96
N SER A 108 -33.31 -16.64 -30.96
CA SER A 108 -32.34 -16.22 -29.96
C SER A 108 -32.77 -14.90 -29.35
N TYR A 109 -32.50 -14.75 -28.07
CA TYR A 109 -32.78 -13.58 -27.27
C TYR A 109 -31.53 -13.25 -26.46
N ASN A 110 -31.12 -11.99 -26.48
CA ASN A 110 -30.05 -11.48 -25.65
C ASN A 110 -30.52 -10.18 -25.00
N ASP A 111 -30.32 -10.05 -23.70
CA ASP A 111 -30.59 -8.82 -22.97
C ASP A 111 -29.59 -8.65 -21.82
N LYS A 112 -29.44 -7.42 -21.37
CA LYS A 112 -28.62 -7.07 -20.21
C LYS A 112 -29.46 -6.17 -19.32
N ILE A 113 -29.70 -6.61 -18.09
CA ILE A 113 -30.52 -5.88 -17.14
C ILE A 113 -29.73 -5.55 -15.87
N PRO A 114 -30.02 -4.42 -15.21
CA PRO A 114 -29.49 -4.15 -13.88
C PRO A 114 -29.89 -5.27 -12.91
N TYR A 115 -28.94 -5.71 -12.10
CA TYR A 115 -29.17 -6.66 -11.04
C TYR A 115 -29.88 -5.98 -9.86
N VAL A 116 -30.83 -6.68 -9.25
CA VAL A 116 -31.42 -6.32 -7.95
C VAL A 116 -31.35 -7.52 -7.01
N ASP A 117 -31.25 -7.30 -5.70
CA ASP A 117 -30.94 -8.38 -4.76
C ASP A 117 -31.97 -9.51 -4.71
N ASP A 118 -33.25 -9.22 -4.99
CA ASP A 118 -34.28 -10.26 -5.04
C ASP A 118 -34.09 -11.26 -6.19
N MET A 119 -33.29 -10.91 -7.21
CA MET A 119 -32.98 -11.82 -8.32
C MET A 119 -32.17 -13.05 -7.89
N LYS A 120 -31.54 -13.06 -6.70
CA LYS A 120 -30.81 -14.23 -6.17
C LYS A 120 -31.68 -15.47 -6.20
N ILE A 121 -32.91 -15.36 -5.66
CA ILE A 121 -33.91 -16.43 -5.66
C ILE A 121 -35.02 -16.05 -6.64
N SER A 122 -34.73 -16.21 -7.92
CA SER A 122 -35.69 -15.95 -8.99
C SER A 122 -35.93 -17.19 -9.86
N THR A 123 -36.99 -17.16 -10.64
CA THR A 123 -37.23 -18.07 -11.76
C THR A 123 -37.23 -17.27 -13.04
N LEU A 124 -36.52 -17.77 -14.06
CA LEU A 124 -36.67 -17.26 -15.42
C LEU A 124 -37.75 -18.11 -16.10
N GLU A 125 -38.82 -17.45 -16.52
CA GLU A 125 -39.95 -18.05 -17.21
C GLU A 125 -40.11 -17.47 -18.60
N VAL A 126 -40.67 -18.27 -19.52
CA VAL A 126 -41.09 -17.81 -20.84
C VAL A 126 -42.60 -17.84 -20.89
N LYS A 127 -43.21 -16.65 -21.05
CA LYS A 127 -44.62 -16.48 -21.40
C LYS A 127 -44.70 -16.35 -22.92
N ALA A 128 -45.71 -16.96 -23.55
CA ALA A 128 -45.87 -16.86 -24.99
C ALA A 128 -47.34 -16.80 -25.40
N THR A 129 -47.65 -15.93 -26.35
CA THR A 129 -49.00 -15.72 -26.86
C THR A 129 -49.00 -15.85 -28.37
N ALA A 130 -49.79 -16.80 -28.89
CA ALA A 130 -49.98 -17.02 -30.31
C ALA A 130 -51.24 -16.31 -30.81
N ALA A 131 -51.21 -15.76 -32.03
CA ALA A 131 -52.37 -15.13 -32.66
C ALA A 131 -52.54 -15.56 -34.12
N ILE A 132 -53.78 -15.72 -34.56
CA ILE A 132 -54.15 -15.85 -35.98
C ILE A 132 -55.29 -14.86 -36.24
N LYS A 133 -55.02 -13.81 -37.03
CA LYS A 133 -55.92 -12.66 -37.19
C LYS A 133 -56.26 -12.06 -35.81
N LYS A 134 -57.54 -11.97 -35.45
CA LYS A 134 -58.03 -11.42 -34.17
C LYS A 134 -58.11 -12.43 -33.03
N LYS A 135 -57.84 -13.73 -33.28
CA LYS A 135 -57.94 -14.78 -32.26
C LYS A 135 -56.57 -15.02 -31.65
N THR A 136 -56.50 -15.04 -30.32
CA THR A 136 -55.28 -15.29 -29.55
C THR A 136 -55.40 -16.58 -28.73
N ALA A 137 -54.26 -17.13 -28.35
CA ALA A 137 -54.14 -18.23 -27.41
C ALA A 137 -52.83 -18.11 -26.63
N GLU A 138 -52.90 -18.16 -25.30
CA GLU A 138 -51.74 -18.11 -24.41
C GLU A 138 -51.20 -19.52 -24.17
N PHE A 139 -49.89 -19.63 -24.01
CA PHE A 139 -49.22 -20.87 -23.60
C PHE A 139 -48.99 -20.84 -22.09
N GLU A 140 -49.02 -22.01 -21.46
CA GLU A 140 -48.62 -22.14 -20.06
C GLU A 140 -47.17 -21.62 -19.88
N PRO A 141 -46.91 -20.74 -18.90
CA PRO A 141 -45.56 -20.25 -18.63
C PRO A 141 -44.59 -21.41 -18.40
N LYS A 142 -43.45 -21.38 -19.09
CA LYS A 142 -42.42 -22.40 -18.95
C LYS A 142 -41.25 -21.85 -18.15
N LYS A 143 -40.97 -22.42 -16.98
CA LYS A 143 -39.72 -22.19 -16.26
C LYS A 143 -38.54 -22.75 -17.06
N ILE A 144 -37.52 -21.93 -17.28
CA ILE A 144 -36.33 -22.24 -18.08
C ILE A 144 -35.00 -21.95 -17.37
N GLY A 145 -35.01 -21.23 -16.25
CA GLY A 145 -33.80 -20.93 -15.48
C GLY A 145 -34.08 -20.70 -13.99
N ASN A 146 -33.01 -20.73 -13.19
CA ASN A 146 -33.05 -20.55 -11.75
C ASN A 146 -32.06 -19.45 -11.35
N GLY A 147 -32.53 -18.51 -10.53
CA GLY A 147 -31.77 -17.54 -9.75
C GLY A 147 -30.71 -16.77 -10.51
N VAL A 148 -29.87 -16.07 -9.74
CA VAL A 148 -28.69 -15.38 -10.24
C VAL A 148 -27.54 -15.58 -9.25
N ILE A 149 -26.40 -16.04 -9.74
CA ILE A 149 -25.14 -16.05 -8.98
C ILE A 149 -24.65 -14.60 -8.85
N ALA A 150 -24.47 -14.16 -7.61
CA ALA A 150 -24.11 -12.78 -7.26
C ALA A 150 -22.79 -12.67 -6.48
N THR A 151 -21.87 -13.62 -6.69
CA THR A 151 -20.57 -13.71 -6.01
C THR A 151 -19.71 -12.45 -6.06
N PRO A 152 -19.73 -11.61 -7.12
CA PRO A 152 -19.03 -10.32 -7.08
C PRO A 152 -19.48 -9.38 -5.95
N ARG A 153 -20.69 -9.57 -5.38
CA ARG A 153 -21.15 -8.80 -4.21
C ARG A 153 -20.42 -9.14 -2.92
N LEU A 154 -19.58 -10.16 -2.90
CA LEU A 154 -18.73 -10.47 -1.76
C LEU A 154 -17.56 -9.48 -1.62
N LEU A 155 -17.28 -8.67 -2.65
CA LEU A 155 -16.19 -7.69 -2.62
C LEU A 155 -16.30 -6.78 -1.39
N LEU A 156 -15.25 -6.75 -0.58
CA LEU A 156 -15.14 -5.85 0.56
C LEU A 156 -14.78 -4.45 0.07
N THR A 157 -15.51 -3.45 0.53
CA THR A 157 -15.25 -2.03 0.21
C THR A 157 -14.23 -1.47 1.20
N ASP A 158 -12.95 -1.83 1.02
CA ASP A 158 -11.84 -1.50 1.93
C ASP A 158 -10.67 -0.80 1.19
N ALA A 159 -11.00 0.16 0.33
CA ALA A 159 -10.00 0.95 -0.38
C ALA A 159 -9.00 1.59 0.60
N ARG A 160 -7.71 1.47 0.30
CA ARG A 160 -6.61 1.72 1.22
C ARG A 160 -6.00 3.10 0.96
N ALA A 161 -6.13 3.99 1.94
CA ALA A 161 -5.41 5.26 1.94
C ALA A 161 -3.96 5.08 2.44
N ILE A 162 -3.03 5.86 1.90
CA ILE A 162 -1.60 5.82 2.21
C ILE A 162 -1.27 6.95 3.20
N ILE A 163 -0.69 6.55 4.33
CA ILE A 163 -0.07 7.46 5.29
C ILE A 163 1.29 7.92 4.74
N ALA A 164 1.52 9.22 4.73
CA ALA A 164 2.82 9.78 4.48
C ALA A 164 3.69 9.60 5.73
N LYS A 165 4.81 8.89 5.59
CA LYS A 165 5.67 8.53 6.72
C LYS A 165 6.38 9.74 7.31
N ASP A 166 6.66 9.67 8.60
CA ASP A 166 7.66 10.51 9.23
C ASP A 166 9.08 10.10 8.79
N ASN A 167 10.03 10.99 9.03
CA ASN A 167 11.46 10.76 8.92
C ASN A 167 12.12 10.82 10.31
N PHE A 168 11.38 10.44 11.37
CA PHE A 168 11.85 10.59 12.73
C PHE A 168 13.07 9.70 12.98
N GLN A 169 14.11 10.31 13.55
CA GLN A 169 15.31 9.63 14.00
C GLN A 169 15.52 9.98 15.46
N ARG A 170 15.36 8.99 16.34
CA ARG A 170 15.58 9.20 17.77
C ARG A 170 17.05 9.48 18.08
N ILE A 171 17.97 8.95 17.29
CA ILE A 171 19.40 9.16 17.49
C ILE A 171 19.95 9.95 16.31
N THR A 172 20.48 11.14 16.60
CA THR A 172 21.16 11.98 15.63
C THR A 172 22.66 12.01 15.94
N PRO A 173 23.53 11.44 15.08
CA PRO A 173 24.97 11.52 15.28
C PRO A 173 25.50 12.95 15.04
N GLU A 174 26.29 13.45 15.98
CA GLU A 174 27.07 14.69 15.88
C GLU A 174 28.57 14.40 15.94
N ILE A 175 29.35 15.14 15.17
CA ILE A 175 30.82 15.07 15.18
C ILE A 175 31.39 16.47 15.34
N LYS A 176 32.28 16.65 16.33
CA LYS A 176 33.08 17.87 16.48
C LYS A 176 34.55 17.59 16.19
N GLU A 177 35.13 18.37 15.29
CA GLU A 177 36.52 18.21 14.85
C GLU A 177 37.43 19.36 15.33
N ALA A 178 38.71 19.06 15.50
CA ALA A 178 39.78 20.05 15.70
C ALA A 178 41.13 19.48 15.27
N ASP A 179 42.06 20.33 14.86
CA ASP A 179 43.37 19.93 14.36
C ASP A 179 44.49 20.42 15.29
N ILE A 180 45.42 19.53 15.63
CA ILE A 180 46.67 19.90 16.29
C ILE A 180 47.77 19.94 15.24
N HIS A 181 48.39 21.11 15.03
CA HIS A 181 49.47 21.24 14.07
C HIS A 181 50.85 21.07 14.71
N PHE A 182 51.79 20.52 13.95
CA PHE A 182 53.14 20.19 14.40
C PHE A 182 54.18 20.93 13.57
N ALA A 183 55.29 21.28 14.22
CA ALA A 183 56.45 21.80 13.51
C ALA A 183 57.09 20.73 12.61
N VAL A 184 57.89 21.19 11.65
CA VAL A 184 58.63 20.32 10.74
C VAL A 184 59.45 19.28 11.51
N GLN A 185 59.36 18.01 11.11
CA GLN A 185 60.06 16.88 11.72
C GLN A 185 59.89 16.75 13.25
N GLN A 186 58.81 17.29 13.83
CA GLN A 186 58.49 17.22 15.25
C GLN A 186 57.13 16.56 15.50
N ALA A 187 56.98 15.96 16.68
CA ALA A 187 55.73 15.35 17.16
C ALA A 187 55.23 15.94 18.49
N ASN A 188 55.96 16.85 19.12
CA ASN A 188 55.53 17.52 20.34
C ASN A 188 54.47 18.61 20.07
N ILE A 189 53.43 18.66 20.89
CA ILE A 189 52.42 19.71 20.85
C ILE A 189 52.99 20.97 21.49
N ARG A 190 52.98 22.09 20.75
CA ARG A 190 53.45 23.38 21.26
C ARG A 190 52.36 24.03 22.14
N PRO A 191 52.71 24.80 23.19
CA PRO A 191 51.72 25.47 24.04
C PRO A 191 50.71 26.35 23.27
N GLY A 192 51.16 26.99 22.18
CA GLY A 192 50.28 27.80 21.32
C GLY A 192 49.20 26.99 20.61
N GLU A 193 49.47 25.74 20.22
CA GLU A 193 48.51 24.84 19.58
C GLU A 193 47.36 24.49 20.51
N MET A 194 47.66 24.29 21.80
CA MET A 194 46.67 23.96 22.83
C MET A 194 45.65 25.08 23.08
N SER A 195 45.90 26.27 22.53
CA SER A 195 45.10 27.48 22.71
C SER A 195 44.38 27.97 21.45
N GLN A 196 44.48 27.21 20.34
CA GLN A 196 43.80 27.51 19.08
C GLN A 196 42.28 27.45 19.23
N GLU A 197 41.57 28.15 18.35
CA GLU A 197 40.12 28.33 18.42
C GLU A 197 39.36 27.00 18.27
N ASP A 198 39.78 26.15 17.35
CA ASP A 198 39.22 24.82 17.12
C ASP A 198 39.42 23.91 18.35
N ILE A 199 40.61 23.92 18.98
CA ILE A 199 40.90 23.19 20.21
C ILE A 199 40.07 23.72 21.38
N LYS A 200 39.89 25.04 21.51
CA LYS A 200 38.96 25.63 22.49
C LYS A 200 37.52 25.20 22.21
N GLY A 201 37.10 25.19 20.95
CA GLY A 201 35.78 24.76 20.51
C GLY A 201 35.51 23.29 20.83
N LEU A 202 36.50 22.41 20.61
CA LEU A 202 36.45 21.00 20.96
C LEU A 202 36.28 20.80 22.48
N LYS A 203 37.07 21.52 23.28
CA LYS A 203 36.97 21.47 24.76
C LYS A 203 35.61 21.95 25.27
N ASN A 204 35.08 23.03 24.71
CA ASN A 204 33.75 23.55 25.07
C ASN A 204 32.64 22.58 24.68
N TYR A 205 32.72 21.98 23.48
CA TYR A 205 31.74 20.98 23.04
C TYR A 205 31.80 19.72 23.92
N LEU A 206 32.99 19.27 24.30
CA LEU A 206 33.14 18.16 25.25
C LEU A 206 32.45 18.47 26.59
N VAL A 207 32.61 19.68 27.11
CA VAL A 207 31.92 20.13 28.32
C VAL A 207 30.40 20.07 28.15
N GLU A 208 29.88 20.56 27.02
CA GLU A 208 28.45 20.53 26.70
C GLU A 208 27.90 19.10 26.68
N VAL A 209 28.59 18.20 25.97
CA VAL A 209 28.21 16.77 25.85
C VAL A 209 28.19 16.08 27.20
N LEU A 210 29.17 16.35 28.06
CA LEU A 210 29.23 15.75 29.39
C LEU A 210 28.11 16.25 30.33
N LYS A 211 27.57 17.46 30.09
CA LYS A 211 26.47 18.03 30.88
C LYS A 211 25.08 17.65 30.36
N ALA A 212 24.90 17.59 29.05
CA ALA A 212 23.59 17.44 28.44
C ALA A 212 23.05 16.02 28.60
N GLU A 213 21.94 15.80 29.32
CA GLU A 213 21.38 14.46 29.57
C GLU A 213 21.11 13.67 28.29
N ASN A 214 20.76 14.36 27.22
CA ASN A 214 20.39 13.81 25.92
C ASN A 214 21.58 13.61 24.95
N LYS A 215 22.84 13.77 25.39
CA LYS A 215 24.02 13.53 24.54
C LYS A 215 24.85 12.36 25.04
N GLU A 216 24.97 11.30 24.26
CA GLU A 216 25.81 10.14 24.55
C GLU A 216 27.14 10.23 23.80
N LEU A 217 28.26 10.30 24.53
CA LEU A 217 29.57 10.22 23.92
C LEU A 217 29.86 8.78 23.44
N LYS A 218 30.06 8.61 22.14
CA LYS A 218 30.38 7.30 21.53
C LYS A 218 31.87 7.01 21.50
N GLY A 219 32.68 8.04 21.32
CA GLY A 219 34.13 7.90 21.36
C GLY A 219 34.87 9.08 20.75
N VAL A 220 36.18 9.03 20.86
CA VAL A 220 37.12 9.97 20.27
C VAL A 220 37.93 9.25 19.21
N SER A 221 38.08 9.86 18.04
CA SER A 221 39.01 9.36 17.02
C SER A 221 40.12 10.37 16.78
N VAL A 222 41.34 9.88 16.60
CA VAL A 222 42.52 10.63 16.22
C VAL A 222 43.01 10.12 14.88
N SER A 223 43.14 11.00 13.89
CA SER A 223 43.79 10.69 12.62
C SER A 223 45.05 11.56 12.49
N ALA A 224 46.21 10.95 12.57
CA ALA A 224 47.50 11.64 12.59
C ALA A 224 48.24 11.50 11.25
N TYR A 225 48.88 12.59 10.84
CA TYR A 225 49.49 12.71 9.52
C TYR A 225 50.91 13.28 9.60
N ALA A 226 51.77 12.86 8.68
CA ALA A 226 52.96 13.61 8.31
C ALA A 226 52.83 14.23 6.90
N SER A 227 53.61 15.28 6.68
CA SER A 227 53.67 15.98 5.40
C SER A 227 54.61 15.22 4.45
N PRO A 228 54.35 15.23 3.14
CA PRO A 228 55.18 14.56 2.14
C PRO A 228 56.43 15.39 1.80
N ASP A 229 57.33 15.58 2.77
CA ASP A 229 58.54 16.39 2.62
C ASP A 229 59.79 15.83 3.31
N GLY A 230 59.73 14.56 3.71
CA GLY A 230 60.80 13.82 4.39
C GLY A 230 60.79 12.35 3.99
N ALA A 231 61.80 11.60 4.43
CA ALA A 231 61.88 10.17 4.14
C ALA A 231 60.65 9.42 4.67
N GLU A 232 60.13 8.47 3.88
CA GLU A 232 58.90 7.72 4.19
C GLU A 232 58.93 7.08 5.59
N ASP A 233 60.04 6.42 5.95
CA ASP A 233 60.23 5.81 7.28
C ASP A 233 60.18 6.82 8.43
N LEU A 234 60.65 8.05 8.19
CA LEU A 234 60.60 9.13 9.17
C LEU A 234 59.16 9.65 9.29
N ASN A 235 58.47 9.82 8.17
CA ASN A 235 57.08 10.27 8.11
C ASN A 235 56.13 9.27 8.77
N ALA A 236 56.34 7.97 8.55
CA ALA A 236 55.63 6.90 9.25
C ALA A 236 55.77 7.03 10.77
N LYS A 237 57.00 7.13 11.28
CA LYS A 237 57.27 7.32 12.72
C LYS A 237 56.70 8.63 13.26
N LEU A 238 56.77 9.72 12.50
CA LEU A 238 56.21 11.01 12.91
C LEU A 238 54.69 10.95 13.03
N SER A 239 54.00 10.40 12.05
CA SER A 239 52.55 10.23 12.07
C SER A 239 52.10 9.38 13.27
N GLU A 240 52.80 8.28 13.56
CA GLU A 240 52.53 7.42 14.71
C GLU A 240 52.71 8.15 16.04
N ASN A 241 53.86 8.81 16.23
CA ASN A 241 54.13 9.57 17.46
C ASN A 241 53.14 10.72 17.65
N ARG A 242 52.75 11.42 16.58
CA ARG A 242 51.73 12.48 16.62
C ARG A 242 50.37 11.94 17.01
N GLY A 243 50.02 10.72 16.55
CA GLY A 243 48.81 10.01 16.97
C GLY A 243 48.79 9.75 18.46
N VAL A 244 49.85 9.10 18.98
CA VAL A 244 49.99 8.77 20.42
C VAL A 244 49.93 10.03 21.29
N ILE A 245 50.61 11.10 20.89
CA ILE A 245 50.67 12.35 21.66
C ILE A 245 49.31 13.07 21.62
N ALA A 246 48.64 13.11 20.46
CA ALA A 246 47.31 13.72 20.33
C ALA A 246 46.24 12.93 21.10
N GLU A 247 46.29 11.61 21.07
CA GLU A 247 45.42 10.74 21.88
C GLU A 247 45.62 11.00 23.38
N LYS A 248 46.88 11.07 23.84
CA LYS A 248 47.21 11.41 25.22
C LYS A 248 46.73 12.81 25.61
N PHE A 249 46.87 13.79 24.71
CA PHE A 249 46.36 15.14 24.92
C PHE A 249 44.85 15.12 25.12
N VAL A 250 44.08 14.53 24.20
CA VAL A 250 42.62 14.48 24.34
C VAL A 250 42.22 13.69 25.60
N GLY A 251 42.81 12.53 25.85
CA GLY A 251 42.56 11.78 27.09
C GLY A 251 42.87 12.58 28.37
N THR A 252 43.82 13.51 28.31
CA THR A 252 44.14 14.42 29.42
C THR A 252 43.11 15.53 29.53
N GLU A 253 42.69 16.15 28.43
CA GLU A 253 41.61 17.15 28.41
C GLU A 253 40.29 16.57 28.93
N PHE A 254 39.99 15.31 28.60
CA PHE A 254 38.86 14.56 29.16
C PHE A 254 38.93 14.42 30.68
N LYS A 255 40.10 14.06 31.24
CA LYS A 255 40.31 13.95 32.70
C LYS A 255 40.33 15.31 33.40
N ASN A 256 40.79 16.32 32.68
CA ASN A 256 41.02 17.67 33.17
C ASN A 256 39.94 18.65 32.71
N VAL A 257 38.76 18.17 32.29
CA VAL A 257 37.58 19.01 32.10
C VAL A 257 37.27 19.63 33.46
N LYS A 258 37.95 20.73 33.77
CA LYS A 258 37.81 21.41 35.03
C LYS A 258 36.36 21.88 35.07
N THR A 259 35.78 21.64 36.23
CA THR A 259 34.39 21.77 36.66
C THR A 259 33.95 23.16 37.16
N PRO A 260 34.65 24.31 36.98
CA PRO A 260 34.31 25.54 37.69
C PRO A 260 33.04 26.23 37.15
N LYS A 261 32.30 25.61 36.23
CA LYS A 261 30.98 26.06 35.76
C LYS A 261 29.88 25.00 35.96
N PHE A 262 30.11 23.98 36.78
CA PHE A 262 29.19 22.86 36.97
C PHE A 262 28.45 23.04 38.29
N THR A 263 27.12 23.07 38.21
CA THR A 263 26.24 22.91 39.36
C THR A 263 26.44 21.53 39.99
N ASP A 264 25.91 21.30 41.20
CA ASP A 264 26.01 19.98 41.81
C ASP A 264 25.25 18.90 41.01
N ALA A 265 24.21 19.29 40.27
CA ALA A 265 23.51 18.43 39.31
C ALA A 265 24.40 18.06 38.11
N ASP A 266 25.09 19.05 37.52
CA ASP A 266 26.04 18.80 36.42
C ASP A 266 27.14 17.82 36.85
N LYS A 267 27.67 17.96 38.07
CA LYS A 267 28.71 17.05 38.60
C LYS A 267 28.22 15.62 38.73
N ALA A 268 26.95 15.41 39.10
CA ALA A 268 26.36 14.08 39.20
C ALA A 268 26.23 13.41 37.81
N ILE A 269 25.69 14.13 36.83
CA ILE A 269 25.54 13.67 35.44
C ILE A 269 26.90 13.32 34.84
N VAL A 270 27.88 14.21 35.00
CA VAL A 270 29.24 14.02 34.48
C VAL A 270 29.89 12.79 35.12
N LYS A 271 29.78 12.62 36.44
CA LYS A 271 30.32 11.45 37.15
C LYS A 271 29.69 10.14 36.65
N GLU A 272 28.39 10.12 36.40
CA GLU A 272 27.70 8.96 35.85
C GLU A 272 28.16 8.65 34.42
N LYS A 273 28.24 9.66 33.54
CA LYS A 273 28.71 9.48 32.17
C LYS A 273 30.16 9.03 32.11
N GLU A 274 31.02 9.59 32.94
CA GLU A 274 32.40 9.14 33.08
C GLU A 274 32.48 7.67 33.51
N ALA A 275 31.65 7.24 34.46
CA ALA A 275 31.60 5.85 34.90
C ALA A 275 31.14 4.92 33.76
N LYS A 276 30.06 5.28 33.05
CA LYS A 276 29.56 4.54 31.88
C LYS A 276 30.59 4.49 30.75
N PHE A 277 31.29 5.60 30.50
CA PHE A 277 32.34 5.68 29.49
C PHE A 277 33.54 4.79 29.86
N LYS A 278 34.00 4.84 31.12
CA LYS A 278 35.08 3.97 31.63
C LYS A 278 34.69 2.49 31.58
N GLU A 279 33.44 2.16 31.91
CA GLU A 279 32.91 0.79 31.81
C GLU A 279 32.88 0.30 30.35
N LYS A 280 32.37 1.11 29.42
CA LYS A 280 32.38 0.80 27.98
C LYS A 280 33.79 0.63 27.44
N ALA A 281 34.73 1.51 27.84
CA ALA A 281 36.14 1.39 27.48
C ALA A 281 36.78 0.10 28.03
N ALA A 282 36.45 -0.29 29.27
CA ALA A 282 36.98 -1.49 29.91
C ALA A 282 36.42 -2.80 29.33
N LYS A 283 35.14 -2.83 28.93
CA LYS A 283 34.50 -4.01 28.31
C LYS A 283 34.92 -4.27 26.87
N ALA A 284 35.45 -3.26 26.19
CA ALA A 284 35.75 -3.34 24.76
C ALA A 284 37.11 -3.99 24.40
N GLN A 285 37.93 -4.44 25.37
CA GLN A 285 39.32 -4.91 25.14
C GLN A 285 40.04 -4.07 24.05
N ASP A 286 40.23 -2.78 24.37
CA ASP A 286 41.14 -1.83 23.70
C ASP A 286 40.90 -1.53 22.21
N LYS A 287 40.29 -0.35 21.91
CA LYS A 287 40.28 0.45 20.63
C LYS A 287 38.93 1.07 20.21
N SER A 288 37.80 0.78 20.85
CA SER A 288 36.51 1.34 20.38
C SER A 288 36.21 2.76 20.86
N VAL A 289 36.75 3.15 22.02
CA VAL A 289 36.45 4.45 22.65
C VAL A 289 37.46 5.53 22.25
N TYR A 290 38.71 5.14 22.05
CA TYR A 290 39.75 5.94 21.41
C TYR A 290 40.24 5.15 20.21
N SER A 291 40.08 5.70 19.01
CA SER A 291 40.60 5.09 17.78
C SER A 291 41.66 6.00 17.17
N THR A 292 42.90 5.55 17.16
CA THR A 292 44.02 6.30 16.56
C THR A 292 44.45 5.62 15.26
N LYS A 293 44.50 6.40 14.19
CA LYS A 293 45.03 5.99 12.89
C LYS A 293 46.14 6.95 12.49
N SER A 294 47.19 6.41 11.88
CA SER A 294 48.34 7.18 11.45
C SER A 294 48.56 6.96 9.95
N THR A 295 48.76 8.04 9.21
CA THR A 295 49.07 8.02 7.79
C THR A 295 50.42 8.68 7.61
N ALA A 296 51.39 7.94 7.08
CA ALA A 296 52.75 8.43 6.90
C ALA A 296 52.77 9.72 6.07
N GLU A 297 52.10 9.74 4.92
CA GLU A 297 52.04 10.91 4.04
C GLU A 297 50.61 11.14 3.55
N ASP A 298 50.02 12.28 3.90
CA ASP A 298 48.67 12.67 3.50
C ASP A 298 48.63 13.22 2.06
N TRP A 299 48.89 12.35 1.08
CA TRP A 299 48.90 12.75 -0.34
C TRP A 299 47.53 13.25 -0.83
N ASP A 300 46.44 12.65 -0.33
CA ASP A 300 45.07 13.06 -0.67
C ASP A 300 44.74 14.44 -0.08
N GLY A 301 45.08 14.66 1.20
CA GLY A 301 44.94 15.97 1.83
C GLY A 301 45.83 17.02 1.16
N PHE A 302 47.04 16.64 0.74
CA PHE A 302 47.92 17.54 0.01
C PHE A 302 47.31 17.97 -1.31
N GLN A 303 46.75 17.03 -2.08
CA GLN A 303 46.07 17.34 -3.32
C GLN A 303 44.86 18.27 -3.10
N LYS A 304 44.05 18.01 -2.07
CA LYS A 304 42.90 18.86 -1.71
C LYS A 304 43.33 20.28 -1.37
N LEU A 305 44.31 20.45 -0.48
CA LEU A 305 44.84 21.76 -0.09
C LEU A 305 45.46 22.50 -1.26
N MET A 306 46.19 21.81 -2.13
CA MET A 306 46.74 22.41 -3.35
C MET A 306 45.63 22.92 -4.26
N LYS A 307 44.60 22.10 -4.54
CA LYS A 307 43.45 22.48 -5.38
C LYS A 307 42.72 23.70 -4.81
N SER A 308 42.51 23.78 -3.50
CA SER A 308 41.85 24.90 -2.83
C SER A 308 42.71 26.15 -2.63
N SER A 309 44.04 26.04 -2.79
CA SER A 309 44.95 27.17 -2.56
C SER A 309 44.85 28.29 -3.60
N ASP A 310 45.33 29.47 -3.24
CA ASP A 310 45.51 30.64 -4.11
C ASP A 310 46.92 30.71 -4.74
N LEU A 311 47.71 29.63 -4.62
CA LEU A 311 49.08 29.61 -5.11
C LEU A 311 49.12 29.72 -6.64
N GLN A 312 49.93 30.66 -7.13
CA GLN A 312 50.27 30.76 -8.54
C GLN A 312 50.95 29.47 -9.02
N ASP A 313 50.58 29.02 -10.22
CA ASP A 313 51.10 27.81 -10.87
C ASP A 313 50.85 26.48 -10.11
N LYS A 314 49.87 26.46 -9.20
CA LYS A 314 49.44 25.25 -8.45
C LYS A 314 49.12 24.05 -9.35
N ASP A 315 48.67 24.29 -10.58
CA ASP A 315 48.29 23.25 -11.54
C ASP A 315 49.50 22.42 -12.01
N LEU A 316 50.73 22.91 -11.85
CA LEU A 316 51.94 22.10 -12.06
C LEU A 316 52.03 21.00 -11.01
N ILE A 317 51.83 21.35 -9.74
CA ILE A 317 51.87 20.41 -8.61
C ILE A 317 50.70 19.42 -8.70
N VAL A 318 49.49 19.90 -9.01
CA VAL A 318 48.31 19.03 -9.17
C VAL A 318 48.53 17.99 -10.27
N ARG A 319 49.15 18.37 -11.41
CA ARG A 319 49.49 17.43 -12.49
C ARG A 319 50.51 16.37 -12.05
N VAL A 320 51.52 16.76 -11.28
CA VAL A 320 52.50 15.79 -10.74
C VAL A 320 51.82 14.78 -9.81
N LEU A 321 50.89 15.25 -8.98
CA LEU A 321 50.11 14.38 -8.08
C LEU A 321 49.20 13.40 -8.83
N GLU A 322 48.70 13.76 -10.00
CA GLU A 322 47.86 12.92 -10.87
C GLU A 322 48.68 11.97 -11.76
N MET A 323 49.89 12.38 -12.16
CA MET A 323 50.75 11.64 -13.08
C MET A 323 51.53 10.51 -12.41
N TYR A 324 51.98 10.72 -11.18
CA TYR A 324 52.78 9.74 -10.45
C TYR A 324 52.00 9.21 -9.25
N SER A 325 52.11 7.90 -9.03
CA SER A 325 51.54 7.23 -7.86
C SER A 325 52.57 6.95 -6.77
N ASP A 326 53.84 6.84 -7.14
CA ASP A 326 54.96 6.57 -6.24
C ASP A 326 55.29 7.78 -5.34
N PRO A 327 55.29 7.62 -3.99
CA PRO A 327 55.50 8.73 -3.06
C PRO A 327 56.83 9.46 -3.23
N VAL A 328 57.93 8.71 -3.35
CA VAL A 328 59.29 9.26 -3.46
C VAL A 328 59.45 10.05 -4.76
N ARG A 329 58.91 9.50 -5.86
CA ARG A 329 58.91 10.18 -7.15
C ARG A 329 58.05 11.43 -7.14
N ARG A 330 56.83 11.38 -6.59
CA ARG A 330 55.96 12.55 -6.44
C ARG A 330 56.66 13.67 -5.66
N GLU A 331 57.24 13.34 -4.51
CA GLU A 331 57.96 14.29 -3.66
C GLU A 331 59.12 14.95 -4.41
N THR A 332 59.93 14.15 -5.12
CA THR A 332 61.09 14.62 -5.89
C THR A 332 60.67 15.60 -6.99
N GLU A 333 59.67 15.23 -7.79
CA GLU A 333 59.17 16.07 -8.88
C GLU A 333 58.54 17.37 -8.36
N ILE A 334 57.86 17.32 -7.22
CA ILE A 334 57.29 18.50 -6.56
C ILE A 334 58.39 19.43 -6.04
N LYS A 335 59.44 18.89 -5.42
CA LYS A 335 60.61 19.65 -4.96
C LYS A 335 61.38 20.31 -6.11
N ASN A 336 61.42 19.68 -7.28
CA ASN A 336 62.07 20.21 -8.48
C ASN A 336 61.34 21.42 -9.10
N ILE A 337 60.07 21.67 -8.75
CA ILE A 337 59.33 22.85 -9.19
C ILE A 337 59.72 24.04 -8.29
N ALA A 338 60.96 24.51 -8.46
CA ALA A 338 61.60 25.53 -7.61
C ALA A 338 60.83 26.86 -7.53
N SER A 339 60.03 27.20 -8.54
CA SER A 339 59.20 28.41 -8.57
C SER A 339 58.01 28.37 -7.61
N VAL A 340 57.52 27.16 -7.27
CA VAL A 340 56.27 26.96 -6.50
C VAL A 340 56.57 26.31 -5.14
N TYR A 341 57.55 25.41 -5.07
CA TYR A 341 57.84 24.62 -3.87
C TYR A 341 58.08 25.47 -2.59
N PRO A 342 58.82 26.59 -2.60
CA PRO A 342 58.98 27.40 -1.39
C PRO A 342 57.66 27.90 -0.80
N LYS A 343 56.70 28.27 -1.66
CA LYS A 343 55.36 28.71 -1.24
C LYS A 343 54.52 27.54 -0.73
N VAL A 344 54.67 26.36 -1.33
CA VAL A 344 54.04 25.12 -0.85
C VAL A 344 54.58 24.73 0.52
N ALA A 345 55.89 24.84 0.71
CA ALA A 345 56.55 24.53 1.98
C ALA A 345 56.20 25.49 3.11
N ASP A 346 55.96 26.76 2.77
CA ASP A 346 55.55 27.80 3.73
C ASP A 346 54.04 27.75 4.05
N LYS A 347 53.19 27.54 3.04
CA LYS A 347 51.73 27.70 3.20
C LYS A 347 50.93 26.40 3.29
N ILE A 348 51.39 25.31 2.66
CA ILE A 348 50.60 24.08 2.50
C ILE A 348 51.12 22.95 3.39
N LEU A 349 52.41 22.65 3.33
CA LEU A 349 53.01 21.57 4.12
C LEU A 349 52.78 21.71 5.63
N PRO A 350 52.79 22.92 6.25
CA PRO A 350 52.47 23.06 7.67
C PRO A 350 51.06 22.58 8.03
N GLN A 351 50.08 22.76 7.15
CA GLN A 351 48.69 22.31 7.36
C GLN A 351 48.56 20.77 7.25
N LEU A 352 49.53 20.09 6.63
CA LEU A 352 49.56 18.63 6.53
C LEU A 352 50.19 17.96 7.74
N ARG A 353 50.98 18.70 8.52
CA ARG A 353 51.60 18.21 9.76
C ARG A 353 50.60 18.31 10.89
N ARG A 354 49.57 17.46 10.89
CA ARG A 354 48.47 17.56 11.85
C ARG A 354 48.01 16.23 12.44
N SER A 355 47.37 16.32 13.60
CA SER A 355 46.51 15.27 14.15
C SER A 355 45.09 15.82 14.25
N MET A 356 44.18 15.21 13.50
CA MET A 356 42.76 15.53 13.48
C MET A 356 42.05 14.76 14.59
N LEU A 357 41.43 15.50 15.49
CA LEU A 357 40.64 15.00 16.60
C LEU A 357 39.17 15.03 16.21
N LYS A 358 38.41 13.96 16.50
CA LYS A 358 36.95 13.96 16.36
C LYS A 358 36.29 13.42 17.62
N ILE A 359 35.34 14.17 18.17
CA ILE A 359 34.43 13.71 19.22
C ILE A 359 33.15 13.25 18.54
N ASN A 360 32.80 11.98 18.70
CA ASN A 360 31.60 11.36 18.13
C ASN A 360 30.53 11.24 19.22
N VAL A 361 29.35 11.80 18.97
CA VAL A 361 28.28 11.93 19.96
C VAL A 361 26.96 11.50 19.32
N ASP A 362 26.16 10.74 20.03
CA ASP A 362 24.77 10.48 19.68
C ASP A 362 23.88 11.44 20.49
N VAL A 363 23.13 12.30 19.81
CA VAL A 363 22.05 13.07 20.44
C VAL A 363 20.80 12.20 20.47
N VAL A 364 20.34 11.88 21.66
CA VAL A 364 19.17 11.04 21.92
C VAL A 364 17.96 11.95 22.08
N GLY A 365 17.01 11.87 21.15
CA GLY A 365 15.72 12.54 21.24
C GLY A 365 14.82 11.94 22.33
N LEU A 366 13.63 12.50 22.46
CA LEU A 366 12.63 12.13 23.46
C LEU A 366 12.25 10.65 23.40
N SER A 367 11.84 10.07 24.55
CA SER A 367 11.28 8.72 24.63
C SER A 367 9.87 8.66 24.03
N ASP A 368 9.34 7.46 23.79
CA ASP A 368 7.97 7.29 23.28
C ASP A 368 6.91 7.81 24.27
N GLU A 369 7.15 7.58 25.56
CA GLU A 369 6.30 8.07 26.65
C GLU A 369 6.32 9.60 26.72
N GLU A 370 7.48 10.23 26.52
CA GLU A 370 7.61 11.68 26.47
C GLU A 370 6.90 12.25 25.23
N ILE A 371 7.16 11.69 24.05
CA ILE A 371 6.57 12.12 22.78
C ILE A 371 5.04 12.04 22.84
N ILE A 372 4.47 10.92 23.28
CA ILE A 372 3.02 10.76 23.31
C ILE A 372 2.35 11.67 24.36
N THR A 373 3.06 11.99 25.44
CA THR A 373 2.60 12.91 26.48
C THR A 373 2.59 14.35 25.95
N LEU A 374 3.69 14.79 25.34
CA LEU A 374 3.83 16.11 24.77
C LEU A 374 2.89 16.33 23.57
N ALA A 375 2.69 15.33 22.72
CA ALA A 375 1.74 15.40 21.60
C ALA A 375 0.30 15.70 22.05
N LYS A 376 -0.06 15.33 23.29
CA LYS A 376 -1.38 15.61 23.88
C LYS A 376 -1.42 16.92 24.66
N ALA A 377 -0.35 17.24 25.39
CA ALA A 377 -0.33 18.37 26.31
C ALA A 377 0.13 19.67 25.65
N THR A 378 1.23 19.61 24.90
CA THR A 378 1.94 20.76 24.32
C THR A 378 2.54 20.37 22.95
N PRO A 379 1.71 20.11 21.93
CA PRO A 379 2.18 19.60 20.64
C PRO A 379 3.10 20.58 19.89
N ASP A 380 3.04 21.87 20.21
CA ASP A 380 3.93 22.92 19.71
C ASP A 380 5.38 22.81 20.22
N SER A 381 5.62 22.02 21.26
CA SER A 381 6.97 21.69 21.74
C SER A 381 7.67 20.58 20.95
N LEU A 382 6.94 19.82 20.13
CA LEU A 382 7.48 18.72 19.33
C LEU A 382 7.80 19.19 17.92
N THR A 383 8.87 18.67 17.34
CA THR A 383 9.16 18.81 15.91
C THR A 383 8.07 18.13 15.07
N VAL A 384 7.98 18.51 13.79
CA VAL A 384 7.04 17.88 12.86
C VAL A 384 7.23 16.36 12.76
N GLU A 385 8.48 15.88 12.76
CA GLU A 385 8.77 14.44 12.67
C GLU A 385 8.38 13.71 13.96
N GLU A 386 8.62 14.30 15.13
CA GLU A 386 8.18 13.74 16.42
C GLU A 386 6.66 13.67 16.52
N LEU A 387 5.95 14.70 16.05
CA LEU A 387 4.50 14.75 16.12
C LEU A 387 3.83 13.78 15.13
N LEU A 388 4.38 13.63 13.92
CA LEU A 388 3.94 12.61 12.97
C LEU A 388 4.23 11.19 13.50
N TYR A 389 5.41 11.00 14.10
CA TYR A 389 5.81 9.74 14.74
C TYR A 389 4.92 9.40 15.95
N ALA A 390 4.50 10.39 16.74
CA ALA A 390 3.65 10.19 17.90
C ALA A 390 2.34 9.44 17.57
N ALA A 391 1.77 9.68 16.39
CA ALA A 391 0.57 8.98 15.93
C ALA A 391 0.82 7.48 15.65
N THR A 392 2.06 7.06 15.43
CA THR A 392 2.43 5.65 15.22
C THR A 392 2.47 4.85 16.52
N LEU A 393 2.59 5.53 17.67
CA LEU A 393 2.71 4.94 19.01
C LEU A 393 1.37 4.42 19.58
N THR A 394 0.29 4.50 18.81
CA THR A 394 -1.05 4.03 19.21
C THR A 394 -1.69 3.24 18.06
N ASN A 395 -2.71 2.44 18.38
CA ASN A 395 -3.56 1.78 17.39
C ASN A 395 -4.99 2.36 17.34
N ASP A 396 -5.33 3.31 18.21
CA ASP A 396 -6.64 3.97 18.22
C ASP A 396 -6.71 5.05 17.15
N ASN A 397 -7.59 4.88 16.16
CA ASN A 397 -7.73 5.81 15.03
C ASN A 397 -8.18 7.22 15.45
N ASN A 398 -8.96 7.37 16.54
CA ASN A 398 -9.34 8.70 17.03
C ASN A 398 -8.14 9.41 17.66
N VAL A 399 -7.33 8.69 18.45
CA VAL A 399 -6.11 9.26 19.01
C VAL A 399 -5.12 9.65 17.91
N LYS A 400 -4.98 8.82 16.86
CA LYS A 400 -4.17 9.17 15.67
C LYS A 400 -4.68 10.45 15.02
N LEU A 401 -5.99 10.56 14.83
CA LEU A 401 -6.61 11.73 14.21
C LEU A 401 -6.34 12.99 15.03
N ASP A 402 -6.46 12.93 16.36
CA ASP A 402 -6.19 14.06 17.24
C ASP A 402 -4.73 14.54 17.13
N VAL A 403 -3.77 13.61 17.10
CA VAL A 403 -2.34 13.93 16.90
C VAL A 403 -2.10 14.57 15.54
N TYR A 404 -2.65 14.03 14.45
CA TYR A 404 -2.48 14.62 13.12
C TYR A 404 -3.14 15.99 13.02
N LYS A 405 -4.29 16.22 13.66
CA LYS A 405 -4.91 17.56 13.76
C LYS A 405 -4.08 18.54 14.57
N ALA A 406 -3.40 18.08 15.63
CA ALA A 406 -2.42 18.89 16.32
C ALA A 406 -1.27 19.27 15.36
N CYS A 407 -0.81 18.35 14.50
CA CYS A 407 0.18 18.63 13.47
C CYS A 407 -0.30 19.66 12.45
N GLU A 408 -1.56 19.59 11.99
CA GLU A 408 -2.15 20.61 11.10
C GLU A 408 -2.14 22.01 11.74
N THR A 409 -2.34 22.08 13.06
CA THR A 409 -2.39 23.34 13.82
C THR A 409 -1.00 23.92 14.04
N VAL A 410 -0.05 23.09 14.48
CA VAL A 410 1.33 23.51 14.80
C VAL A 410 2.14 23.75 13.53
N TYR A 411 1.93 22.92 12.50
CA TYR A 411 2.66 22.94 11.24
C TYR A 411 1.70 23.10 10.05
N PRO A 412 1.06 24.27 9.86
CA PRO A 412 0.01 24.46 8.84
C PRO A 412 0.50 24.41 7.39
N GLN A 413 1.82 24.38 7.16
CA GLN A 413 2.44 24.19 5.84
C GLN A 413 2.88 22.74 5.60
N GLU A 414 2.68 21.84 6.57
CA GLU A 414 3.03 20.43 6.45
C GLU A 414 1.85 19.64 5.87
N TRP A 415 1.95 19.28 4.59
CA TRP A 415 0.91 18.51 3.89
C TRP A 415 0.67 17.12 4.51
N ARG A 416 1.70 16.50 5.14
CA ARG A 416 1.60 15.17 5.75
C ARG A 416 0.61 15.14 6.90
N GLY A 417 0.48 16.21 7.68
CA GLY A 417 -0.50 16.32 8.76
C GLY A 417 -1.93 16.15 8.23
N PHE A 418 -2.30 16.98 7.24
CA PHE A 418 -3.61 16.93 6.58
C PHE A 418 -3.87 15.60 5.88
N ASN A 419 -2.87 15.07 5.15
CA ASN A 419 -2.99 13.77 4.50
C ASN A 419 -3.24 12.65 5.52
N ASN A 420 -2.48 12.62 6.60
CA ASN A 420 -2.54 11.53 7.55
C ASN A 420 -3.80 11.59 8.43
N ALA A 421 -4.30 12.79 8.73
CA ALA A 421 -5.63 13.00 9.32
C ALA A 421 -6.73 12.48 8.38
N GLY A 422 -6.67 12.82 7.08
CA GLY A 422 -7.58 12.31 6.05
C GLY A 422 -7.64 10.78 6.02
N CYS A 423 -6.49 10.13 6.14
CA CYS A 423 -6.42 8.67 6.21
C CYS A 423 -7.15 8.08 7.44
N GLN A 424 -7.06 8.74 8.62
CA GLN A 424 -7.83 8.28 9.79
C GLN A 424 -9.32 8.54 9.61
N LEU A 425 -9.69 9.65 8.98
CA LEU A 425 -11.09 9.97 8.65
C LEU A 425 -11.70 8.91 7.72
N VAL A 426 -10.95 8.42 6.72
CA VAL A 426 -11.38 7.26 5.91
C VAL A 426 -11.65 6.03 6.78
N LYS A 427 -10.71 5.68 7.68
CA LYS A 427 -10.88 4.54 8.60
C LYS A 427 -12.06 4.69 9.57
N LEU A 428 -12.41 5.93 9.92
CA LEU A 428 -13.56 6.28 10.75
C LEU A 428 -14.86 6.45 9.93
N ASN A 429 -14.82 6.14 8.63
CA ASN A 429 -15.93 6.28 7.68
C ASN A 429 -16.49 7.73 7.57
N LYS A 430 -15.62 8.72 7.78
CA LYS A 430 -15.88 10.16 7.67
C LYS A 430 -15.37 10.67 6.33
N ILE A 431 -15.96 10.17 5.24
CA ILE A 431 -15.48 10.38 3.87
C ILE A 431 -15.53 11.86 3.44
N PRO A 432 -16.60 12.64 3.73
CA PRO A 432 -16.62 14.07 3.41
C PRO A 432 -15.49 14.85 4.08
N GLU A 433 -15.23 14.61 5.36
CA GLU A 433 -14.15 15.28 6.09
C GLU A 433 -12.77 14.82 5.59
N ALA A 434 -12.61 13.55 5.24
CA ALA A 434 -11.38 13.04 4.63
C ALA A 434 -11.06 13.76 3.32
N LYS A 435 -12.09 14.01 2.49
CA LYS A 435 -11.96 14.74 1.22
C LYS A 435 -11.45 16.16 1.42
N GLU A 436 -11.95 16.86 2.44
CA GLU A 436 -11.49 18.21 2.79
C GLU A 436 -10.02 18.20 3.24
N ALA A 437 -9.63 17.25 4.10
CA ALA A 437 -8.26 17.11 4.56
C ALA A 437 -7.29 16.81 3.40
N PHE A 438 -7.63 15.87 2.51
CA PHE A 438 -6.82 15.58 1.32
C PHE A 438 -6.77 16.76 0.35
N ALA A 439 -7.85 17.55 0.22
CA ALA A 439 -7.83 18.78 -0.59
C ALA A 439 -6.83 19.79 -0.04
N LYS A 440 -6.74 19.95 1.29
CA LYS A 440 -5.72 20.81 1.89
C LYS A 440 -4.31 20.27 1.68
N ALA A 441 -4.11 18.96 1.81
CA ALA A 441 -2.82 18.34 1.50
C ALA A 441 -2.39 18.57 0.04
N LYS A 442 -3.32 18.43 -0.91
CA LYS A 442 -3.07 18.69 -2.34
C LYS A 442 -2.73 20.15 -2.62
N GLU A 443 -3.40 21.10 -1.95
CA GLU A 443 -3.09 22.53 -2.08
C GLU A 443 -1.64 22.83 -1.67
N LEU A 444 -1.17 22.21 -0.58
CA LEU A 444 0.19 22.37 -0.06
C LEU A 444 1.25 21.61 -0.87
N LYS A 445 0.86 20.48 -1.49
CA LYS A 445 1.75 19.62 -2.26
C LYS A 445 1.02 19.04 -3.47
N ASP A 446 0.90 19.84 -4.53
CA ASP A 446 0.24 19.40 -5.75
C ASP A 446 1.04 18.32 -6.49
N GLY A 447 0.33 17.39 -7.12
CA GLY A 447 0.93 16.26 -7.84
C GLY A 447 1.57 15.17 -6.97
N GLU A 448 1.46 15.23 -5.64
CA GLU A 448 2.00 14.21 -4.74
C GLU A 448 1.27 12.86 -4.92
N PRO A 449 1.96 11.78 -5.36
CA PRO A 449 1.32 10.49 -5.63
C PRO A 449 0.56 9.90 -4.44
N ILE A 450 1.06 10.07 -3.21
CA ILE A 450 0.36 9.61 -1.99
C ILE A 450 -1.02 10.30 -1.85
N VAL A 451 -1.06 11.61 -2.07
CA VAL A 451 -2.30 12.39 -2.00
C VAL A 451 -3.25 11.99 -3.12
N MET A 452 -2.73 11.72 -4.34
CA MET A 452 -3.56 11.25 -5.46
C MET A 452 -4.21 9.89 -5.17
N ASN A 453 -3.47 8.93 -4.58
CA ASN A 453 -4.07 7.66 -4.17
C ASN A 453 -5.26 7.88 -3.23
N ASN A 454 -5.08 8.78 -2.27
CA ASN A 454 -6.07 9.05 -1.24
C ASN A 454 -7.33 9.74 -1.79
N PHE A 455 -7.19 10.59 -2.80
CA PHE A 455 -8.32 11.06 -3.60
C PHE A 455 -9.01 9.94 -4.38
N GLY A 456 -8.23 9.00 -4.92
CA GLY A 456 -8.74 7.79 -5.55
C GLY A 456 -9.63 6.97 -4.61
N VAL A 457 -9.21 6.83 -3.35
CA VAL A 457 -9.98 6.17 -2.27
C VAL A 457 -11.29 6.92 -1.99
N VAL A 458 -11.25 8.24 -1.83
CA VAL A 458 -12.48 9.04 -1.63
C VAL A 458 -13.45 8.87 -2.81
N ALA A 459 -12.98 9.00 -4.04
CA ALA A 459 -13.81 8.82 -5.23
C ALA A 459 -14.40 7.41 -5.33
N PHE A 460 -13.66 6.39 -4.88
CA PHE A 460 -14.16 5.01 -4.79
C PHE A 460 -15.37 4.91 -3.84
N TYR A 461 -15.28 5.50 -2.64
CA TYR A 461 -16.38 5.52 -1.66
C TYR A 461 -17.57 6.38 -2.12
N GLU A 462 -17.32 7.42 -2.94
CA GLU A 462 -18.37 8.21 -3.60
C GLU A 462 -19.02 7.49 -4.80
N ASN A 463 -18.55 6.29 -5.16
CA ASN A 463 -18.91 5.53 -6.36
C ASN A 463 -18.61 6.25 -7.69
N ASP A 464 -17.73 7.25 -7.68
CA ASP A 464 -17.20 7.89 -8.88
C ASP A 464 -15.98 7.09 -9.38
N TYR A 465 -16.26 5.91 -9.96
CA TYR A 465 -15.22 4.97 -10.39
C TYR A 465 -14.37 5.48 -11.56
N VAL A 466 -14.87 6.49 -12.30
CA VAL A 466 -14.09 7.14 -13.36
C VAL A 466 -13.02 8.02 -12.74
N LYS A 467 -13.40 8.94 -11.83
CA LYS A 467 -12.40 9.76 -11.13
C LYS A 467 -11.48 8.95 -10.24
N SER A 468 -12.00 7.89 -9.60
CA SER A 468 -11.19 7.00 -8.78
C SER A 468 -10.04 6.40 -9.62
N GLU A 469 -10.33 5.92 -10.83
CA GLU A 469 -9.31 5.39 -11.73
C GLU A 469 -8.31 6.47 -12.19
N GLU A 470 -8.77 7.67 -12.55
CA GLU A 470 -7.91 8.79 -12.95
C GLU A 470 -6.90 9.16 -11.84
N TYR A 471 -7.38 9.27 -10.60
CA TYR A 471 -6.53 9.58 -9.44
C TYR A 471 -5.56 8.46 -9.12
N LEU A 472 -5.99 7.19 -9.14
CA LEU A 472 -5.13 6.05 -8.86
C LEU A 472 -4.04 5.87 -9.93
N ASN A 473 -4.36 6.10 -11.20
CA ASN A 473 -3.36 6.09 -12.27
C ASN A 473 -2.31 7.20 -12.09
N SER A 474 -2.74 8.36 -11.58
CA SER A 474 -1.83 9.48 -11.24
C SER A 474 -0.98 9.22 -9.99
N ALA A 475 -1.33 8.20 -9.20
CA ALA A 475 -0.63 7.80 -7.98
C ALA A 475 0.42 6.71 -8.20
N ALA A 476 0.73 6.36 -9.45
CA ALA A 476 1.67 5.28 -9.77
C ALA A 476 3.01 5.42 -9.00
N GLY A 477 3.41 4.34 -8.33
CA GLY A 477 4.64 4.30 -7.52
C GLY A 477 4.51 4.78 -6.07
N ALA A 478 3.34 5.28 -5.63
CA ALA A 478 3.15 5.75 -4.25
C ALA A 478 3.21 4.62 -3.19
N GLY A 479 2.84 3.39 -3.57
CA GLY A 479 2.75 2.27 -2.65
C GLY A 479 1.98 1.09 -3.25
N ALA A 480 1.94 -0.03 -2.53
CA ALA A 480 1.20 -1.23 -2.96
C ALA A 480 -0.32 -1.02 -2.92
N GLU A 481 -0.78 -0.07 -2.11
CA GLU A 481 -2.18 0.33 -1.94
C GLU A 481 -2.79 0.82 -3.25
N VAL A 482 -2.00 1.47 -4.13
CA VAL A 482 -2.48 1.94 -5.44
C VAL A 482 -2.97 0.77 -6.28
N ASN A 483 -2.14 -0.27 -6.39
CA ASN A 483 -2.49 -1.49 -7.13
C ASN A 483 -3.64 -2.23 -6.46
N TYR A 484 -3.68 -2.28 -5.13
CA TYR A 484 -4.83 -2.85 -4.42
C TYR A 484 -6.15 -2.13 -4.78
N ASN A 485 -6.15 -0.80 -4.77
CA ASN A 485 -7.32 0.01 -5.09
C ASN A 485 -7.75 -0.12 -6.56
N LEU A 486 -6.80 -0.20 -7.50
CA LEU A 486 -7.07 -0.53 -8.91
C LEU A 486 -7.68 -1.92 -9.06
N GLY A 487 -7.23 -2.90 -8.26
CA GLY A 487 -7.82 -4.23 -8.19
C GLY A 487 -9.30 -4.20 -7.79
N LEU A 488 -9.66 -3.39 -6.78
CA LEU A 488 -11.07 -3.19 -6.38
C LEU A 488 -11.92 -2.63 -7.53
N LEU A 489 -11.41 -1.62 -8.23
CA LEU A 489 -12.09 -1.03 -9.38
C LEU A 489 -12.26 -2.03 -10.53
N SER A 490 -11.23 -2.82 -10.83
CA SER A 490 -11.30 -3.87 -11.85
C SER A 490 -12.39 -4.90 -11.52
N VAL A 491 -12.54 -5.32 -10.26
CA VAL A 491 -13.66 -6.20 -9.86
C VAL A 491 -15.02 -5.50 -10.07
N LYS A 492 -15.15 -4.21 -9.68
CA LYS A 492 -16.39 -3.43 -9.92
C LYS A 492 -16.75 -3.32 -11.40
N LYS A 493 -15.76 -3.30 -12.28
CA LYS A 493 -15.91 -3.24 -13.75
C LYS A 493 -16.05 -4.61 -14.41
N ALA A 494 -16.05 -5.70 -13.64
CA ALA A 494 -16.00 -7.08 -14.13
C ALA A 494 -14.76 -7.43 -14.98
N ASP A 495 -13.68 -6.65 -14.85
CA ASP A 495 -12.36 -6.97 -15.39
C ASP A 495 -11.60 -7.84 -14.38
N TYR A 496 -11.98 -9.11 -14.29
CA TYR A 496 -11.39 -10.02 -13.30
C TYR A 496 -9.94 -10.38 -13.62
N GLU A 497 -9.57 -10.45 -14.90
CA GLU A 497 -8.17 -10.67 -15.29
C GLU A 497 -7.28 -9.50 -14.86
N GLY A 498 -7.70 -8.27 -15.13
CA GLY A 498 -7.02 -7.07 -14.64
C GLY A 498 -6.98 -7.00 -13.12
N ALA A 499 -8.08 -7.34 -12.44
CA ALA A 499 -8.12 -7.38 -10.98
C ALA A 499 -7.07 -8.34 -10.40
N VAL A 500 -6.94 -9.55 -10.94
CA VAL A 500 -5.90 -10.52 -10.52
C VAL A 500 -4.50 -9.96 -10.71
N LYS A 501 -4.24 -9.28 -11.84
CA LYS A 501 -2.94 -8.64 -12.10
C LYS A 501 -2.65 -7.51 -11.11
N TYR A 502 -3.62 -6.64 -10.86
CA TYR A 502 -3.46 -5.52 -9.93
C TYR A 502 -3.29 -5.98 -8.48
N PHE A 503 -4.10 -6.93 -8.00
CA PHE A 503 -3.89 -7.48 -6.65
C PHE A 503 -2.54 -8.19 -6.52
N GLY A 504 -2.02 -8.77 -7.60
CA GLY A 504 -0.68 -9.38 -7.60
C GLY A 504 -0.52 -10.41 -6.47
N SER A 505 0.44 -10.18 -5.58
CA SER A 505 0.71 -11.05 -4.42
C SER A 505 -0.01 -10.64 -3.12
N ASP A 506 -0.93 -9.67 -3.14
CA ASP A 506 -1.64 -9.20 -1.94
C ASP A 506 -2.43 -10.33 -1.27
N CYS A 507 -2.15 -10.61 -0.01
CA CYS A 507 -2.81 -11.66 0.77
C CYS A 507 -4.10 -11.14 1.41
N SER A 508 -5.15 -11.02 0.60
CA SER A 508 -6.47 -10.54 1.04
C SER A 508 -7.62 -11.37 0.49
N PHE A 509 -8.77 -11.22 1.16
CA PHE A 509 -10.04 -11.77 0.70
C PHE A 509 -10.41 -11.28 -0.71
N ASN A 510 -10.21 -10.00 -0.99
CA ASN A 510 -10.56 -9.41 -2.30
C ASN A 510 -9.68 -9.94 -3.43
N ALA A 511 -8.39 -10.17 -3.18
CA ALA A 511 -7.52 -10.84 -4.13
C ALA A 511 -7.98 -12.28 -4.40
N ALA A 512 -8.36 -13.03 -3.36
CA ALA A 512 -8.91 -14.38 -3.54
C ALA A 512 -10.23 -14.34 -4.32
N LEU A 513 -11.13 -13.41 -3.99
CA LEU A 513 -12.39 -13.25 -4.70
C LEU A 513 -12.14 -12.98 -6.20
N ALA A 514 -11.21 -12.08 -6.55
CA ALA A 514 -10.88 -11.80 -7.94
C ALA A 514 -10.39 -13.05 -8.69
N ILE A 515 -9.52 -13.86 -8.06
CA ILE A 515 -9.03 -15.12 -8.63
C ILE A 515 -10.20 -16.11 -8.85
N LEU A 516 -11.10 -16.23 -7.88
CA LEU A 516 -12.28 -17.10 -7.99
C LEU A 516 -13.21 -16.62 -9.11
N LEU A 517 -13.46 -15.32 -9.21
CA LEU A 517 -14.28 -14.71 -10.26
C LEU A 517 -13.65 -14.85 -11.65
N ASN A 518 -12.32 -14.89 -11.72
CA ASN A 518 -11.58 -15.20 -12.94
C ASN A 518 -11.58 -16.70 -13.30
N GLY A 519 -12.27 -17.54 -12.53
CA GLY A 519 -12.47 -18.96 -12.82
C GLY A 519 -11.48 -19.92 -12.15
N ASP A 520 -10.52 -19.41 -11.36
CA ASP A 520 -9.51 -20.24 -10.68
C ASP A 520 -9.90 -20.51 -9.21
N ALA A 521 -10.68 -21.56 -8.99
CA ALA A 521 -11.14 -21.94 -7.65
C ALA A 521 -10.01 -22.48 -6.75
N GLU A 522 -8.99 -23.12 -7.32
CA GLU A 522 -7.86 -23.66 -6.56
C GLU A 522 -6.91 -22.54 -6.11
N GLY A 523 -6.54 -21.63 -7.03
CA GLY A 523 -5.82 -20.40 -6.72
C GLY A 523 -6.59 -19.54 -5.71
N ALA A 524 -7.91 -19.52 -5.86
CA ALA A 524 -8.92 -19.17 -4.85
C ALA A 524 -8.51 -19.50 -3.42
N SER A 525 -8.52 -20.81 -3.17
CA SER A 525 -8.29 -21.40 -1.86
C SER A 525 -6.87 -21.14 -1.36
N LYS A 526 -5.87 -21.24 -2.25
CA LYS A 526 -4.46 -20.95 -1.94
C LYS A 526 -4.24 -19.50 -1.50
N ARG A 527 -4.92 -18.54 -2.13
CA ARG A 527 -4.82 -17.12 -1.74
C ARG A 527 -5.41 -16.88 -0.36
N ILE A 528 -6.53 -17.53 -0.02
CA ILE A 528 -7.09 -17.47 1.34
C ILE A 528 -6.10 -18.04 2.37
N ASP A 529 -5.35 -19.09 2.03
CA ASP A 529 -4.39 -19.71 2.96
C ASP A 529 -3.20 -18.82 3.34
N CYS A 530 -2.93 -17.74 2.58
CA CYS A 530 -1.85 -16.79 2.91
C CYS A 530 -2.31 -15.62 3.78
N ILE A 531 -3.61 -15.44 4.02
CA ILE A 531 -4.14 -14.41 4.92
C ILE A 531 -3.72 -14.75 6.36
N GLU A 532 -3.20 -13.80 7.13
CA GLU A 532 -2.76 -14.03 8.51
C GLU A 532 -3.94 -14.34 9.44
N ASP A 533 -5.01 -13.54 9.39
CA ASP A 533 -6.26 -13.80 10.10
C ASP A 533 -7.14 -14.79 9.32
N LYS A 534 -6.76 -16.06 9.36
CA LYS A 534 -7.46 -17.15 8.66
C LYS A 534 -8.86 -17.40 9.22
N GLU A 535 -9.12 -16.97 10.45
CA GLU A 535 -10.30 -17.37 11.22
C GLU A 535 -11.54 -16.51 10.94
N VAL A 536 -11.50 -15.66 9.91
CA VAL A 536 -12.65 -14.89 9.41
C VAL A 536 -13.64 -15.80 8.68
N ALA A 537 -14.91 -15.81 9.11
CA ALA A 537 -15.95 -16.68 8.58
C ALA A 537 -16.11 -16.64 7.04
N MET A 538 -15.93 -15.45 6.45
CA MET A 538 -16.04 -15.25 4.99
C MET A 538 -14.93 -15.94 4.19
N ASN A 539 -13.72 -16.09 4.75
CA ASN A 539 -12.63 -16.82 4.10
C ASN A 539 -13.02 -18.28 3.83
N TYR A 540 -13.60 -18.92 4.85
CA TYR A 540 -14.17 -20.27 4.74
C TYR A 540 -15.36 -20.30 3.78
N TYR A 541 -16.24 -19.30 3.84
CA TYR A 541 -17.38 -19.23 2.92
C TYR A 541 -16.93 -19.19 1.45
N LEU A 542 -15.92 -18.39 1.11
CA LEU A 542 -15.38 -18.31 -0.25
C LEU A 542 -14.74 -19.63 -0.70
N LYS A 543 -14.06 -20.35 0.19
CA LYS A 543 -13.58 -21.72 -0.07
C LYS A 543 -14.74 -22.71 -0.30
N ALA A 544 -15.85 -22.56 0.41
CA ALA A 544 -17.03 -23.38 0.18
C ALA A 544 -17.60 -23.15 -1.23
N VAL A 545 -17.66 -21.89 -1.68
CA VAL A 545 -18.03 -21.53 -3.05
C VAL A 545 -17.04 -22.14 -4.07
N ALA A 546 -15.74 -22.08 -3.81
CA ALA A 546 -14.72 -22.72 -4.64
C ALA A 546 -14.94 -24.25 -4.76
N GLY A 547 -15.30 -24.91 -3.65
CA GLY A 547 -15.70 -26.33 -3.63
C GLY A 547 -16.93 -26.61 -4.49
N ALA A 548 -17.97 -25.77 -4.39
CA ALA A 548 -19.18 -25.92 -5.19
C ALA A 548 -18.91 -25.77 -6.70
N ARG A 549 -18.09 -24.79 -7.11
CA ARG A 549 -17.70 -24.56 -8.52
C ARG A 549 -16.87 -25.70 -9.12
N THR A 550 -16.12 -26.40 -8.28
CA THR A 550 -15.28 -27.54 -8.68
C THR A 550 -15.93 -28.91 -8.45
N ALA A 551 -17.19 -28.92 -7.98
CA ALA A 551 -17.91 -30.11 -7.54
C ALA A 551 -17.18 -30.93 -6.46
N ASN A 552 -16.26 -30.31 -5.70
CA ASN A 552 -15.58 -30.92 -4.57
C ASN A 552 -16.42 -30.74 -3.30
N THR A 553 -17.26 -31.76 -3.02
CA THR A 553 -18.20 -31.74 -1.89
C THR A 553 -17.51 -31.70 -0.52
N ASP A 554 -16.35 -32.33 -0.39
CA ASP A 554 -15.60 -32.32 0.88
C ASP A 554 -15.08 -30.92 1.19
N LEU A 555 -14.47 -30.26 0.18
CA LEU A 555 -14.03 -28.88 0.32
C LEU A 555 -15.21 -27.96 0.63
N MET A 556 -16.34 -28.14 -0.08
CA MET A 556 -17.54 -27.34 0.12
C MET A 556 -18.11 -27.52 1.54
N PHE A 557 -18.44 -28.74 1.95
CA PHE A 557 -19.14 -28.99 3.21
C PHE A 557 -18.27 -28.67 4.43
N ASN A 558 -16.98 -29.01 4.40
CA ASN A 558 -16.09 -28.74 5.54
C ASN A 558 -15.93 -27.24 5.76
N ASN A 559 -15.72 -26.47 4.69
CA ASN A 559 -15.57 -25.03 4.80
C ASN A 559 -16.91 -24.34 5.09
N LEU A 560 -18.04 -24.85 4.59
CA LEU A 560 -19.36 -24.28 4.92
C LEU A 560 -19.71 -24.47 6.40
N ARG A 561 -19.41 -25.63 6.99
CA ARG A 561 -19.52 -25.85 8.45
C ARG A 561 -18.63 -24.90 9.23
N ALA A 562 -17.37 -24.73 8.81
CA ALA A 562 -16.44 -23.83 9.48
C ALA A 562 -16.92 -22.36 9.41
N ALA A 563 -17.39 -21.92 8.24
CA ALA A 563 -17.93 -20.59 8.04
C ALA A 563 -19.15 -20.32 8.96
N ILE A 564 -20.11 -21.25 8.97
CA ILE A 564 -21.35 -21.11 9.78
C ILE A 564 -21.05 -21.21 11.27
N GLY A 565 -20.15 -22.10 11.68
CA GLY A 565 -19.71 -22.20 13.07
C GLY A 565 -19.08 -20.92 13.61
N LYS A 566 -18.48 -20.11 12.72
CA LYS A 566 -17.90 -18.79 13.04
C LYS A 566 -18.90 -17.66 12.92
N SER A 567 -19.85 -17.76 12.00
CA SER A 567 -20.90 -16.77 11.79
C SER A 567 -22.20 -17.45 11.35
N ALA A 568 -23.11 -17.64 12.31
CA ALA A 568 -24.37 -18.36 12.09
C ALA A 568 -25.25 -17.74 11.00
N SER A 569 -25.14 -16.42 10.75
CA SER A 569 -25.89 -15.74 9.69
C SER A 569 -25.55 -16.24 8.28
N LEU A 570 -24.38 -16.86 8.09
CA LEU A 570 -23.97 -17.43 6.81
C LEU A 570 -24.81 -18.65 6.41
N ALA A 571 -25.51 -19.30 7.36
CA ALA A 571 -26.44 -20.37 7.05
C ALA A 571 -27.62 -19.87 6.20
N GLY A 572 -28.22 -18.74 6.60
CA GLY A 572 -29.27 -18.08 5.83
C GLY A 572 -28.78 -17.61 4.46
N LYS A 573 -27.54 -17.09 4.40
CA LYS A 573 -26.91 -16.73 3.14
C LYS A 573 -26.76 -17.95 2.21
N ALA A 574 -26.22 -19.07 2.71
CA ALA A 574 -26.01 -20.28 1.93
C ALA A 574 -27.30 -20.89 1.35
N LYS A 575 -28.42 -20.86 2.10
CA LYS A 575 -29.75 -21.33 1.62
C LYS A 575 -30.24 -20.60 0.37
N THR A 576 -29.71 -19.42 0.09
CA THR A 576 -30.18 -18.52 -0.96
C THR A 576 -29.10 -18.20 -1.99
N ASP A 577 -27.90 -18.75 -1.82
CA ASP A 577 -26.76 -18.50 -2.69
C ASP A 577 -26.73 -19.52 -3.83
N MET A 578 -26.91 -19.03 -5.05
CA MET A 578 -27.03 -19.87 -6.25
C MET A 578 -25.74 -20.62 -6.62
N GLU A 579 -24.61 -20.28 -5.99
CA GLU A 579 -23.39 -21.10 -6.04
C GLU A 579 -23.64 -22.52 -5.52
N PHE A 580 -24.57 -22.69 -4.57
CA PHE A 580 -24.91 -23.98 -3.97
C PHE A 580 -26.20 -24.60 -4.52
N PHE A 581 -26.78 -24.05 -5.58
CA PHE A 581 -28.09 -24.48 -6.09
C PHE A 581 -28.19 -25.99 -6.35
N LYS A 582 -27.12 -26.60 -6.89
CA LYS A 582 -27.07 -28.05 -7.16
C LYS A 582 -27.15 -28.91 -5.89
N TYR A 583 -26.93 -28.31 -4.72
CA TYR A 583 -26.87 -28.96 -3.42
C TYR A 583 -28.03 -28.57 -2.49
N PHE A 584 -28.95 -27.69 -2.91
CA PHE A 584 -30.07 -27.27 -2.04
C PHE A 584 -30.93 -28.44 -1.56
N GLU A 585 -31.06 -29.49 -2.39
CA GLU A 585 -31.80 -30.69 -2.03
C GLU A 585 -30.95 -31.77 -1.34
N ASP A 586 -29.64 -31.59 -1.26
CA ASP A 586 -28.73 -32.53 -0.60
C ASP A 586 -28.94 -32.52 0.92
N GLU A 587 -29.11 -33.70 1.52
CA GLU A 587 -29.40 -33.84 2.95
C GLU A 587 -28.24 -33.38 3.84
N THR A 588 -27.00 -33.55 3.40
CA THR A 588 -25.83 -33.05 4.13
C THR A 588 -25.81 -31.52 4.09
N PHE A 589 -26.05 -30.92 2.93
CA PHE A 589 -26.18 -29.47 2.79
C PHE A 589 -27.27 -28.91 3.70
N LYS A 590 -28.50 -29.47 3.62
CA LYS A 590 -29.64 -29.10 4.47
C LYS A 590 -29.31 -29.18 5.96
N SER A 591 -28.58 -30.22 6.38
CA SER A 591 -28.12 -30.36 7.77
C SER A 591 -27.11 -29.29 8.19
N ILE A 592 -26.23 -28.85 7.29
CA ILE A 592 -25.20 -27.85 7.60
C ILE A 592 -25.80 -26.45 7.72
N VAL A 593 -26.75 -26.11 6.85
CA VAL A 593 -27.34 -24.76 6.81
C VAL A 593 -28.57 -24.62 7.72
N ARG A 594 -28.91 -25.65 8.51
CA ARG A 594 -30.18 -25.73 9.24
C ARG A 594 -30.50 -24.47 10.05
#